data_AF-A0A9P6QXE2-F1
#
_entry.id   AF-A0A9P6QXE2-F1
#
_cell.length_a   1.000
_cell.length_b   1.000
_cell.length_c   1.000
_cell.angle_alpha   90.00
_cell.angle_beta   90.00
_cell.angle_gamma   90.00
#
_symmetry.space_group_name_H-M   'P 1'
#
loop_
_entity.id
_entity.type
_entity.pdbx_description
1 polymer ?
#
loop_
_entity_poly.entity_id
_entity_poly.type
_entity_poly.pdbx_seq_one_letter_code
_entity_poly.pdbx_strand_id
1 'polypeptide(L)'
;MAENSSAEFEAFIAEQLQTIAVQDEAITEYFARLVEEESMEEPEKREAITELLADVTEDSTAEIIDAVFVFWNGLRDAELKKVEEEKEKALAAAKERERASFKADLNSDPTANRGEGPLSMSSRHVVKTMTKEERKKRDALLAQYGYDLDEMVEGADGEMEIVYKDRSGKSGGADKGVSTGDPLLMANNNADIVKQKEAARRADMKKASENEKERNKAALEKQRLAQEKEKRRTQKSEKRRM
;
A
#
# COMPACT_ATOMS: atom_id res chain seq x y z
N MET A 1 7.37 8.66 -24.09
CA MET A 1 6.23 9.58 -24.30
C MET A 1 6.53 11.00 -23.82
N ALA A 2 7.49 11.22 -22.91
CA ALA A 2 7.89 12.57 -22.47
C ALA A 2 8.49 13.46 -23.58
N GLU A 3 9.28 12.89 -24.50
CA GLU A 3 9.95 13.68 -25.56
C GLU A 3 8.99 14.39 -26.52
N ASN A 4 7.82 13.81 -26.82
CA ASN A 4 6.83 14.48 -27.67
C ASN A 4 6.11 15.63 -26.94
N SER A 5 5.90 15.50 -25.63
CA SER A 5 5.24 16.55 -24.84
C SER A 5 6.13 17.79 -24.66
N SER A 6 7.45 17.60 -24.59
CA SER A 6 8.41 18.69 -24.48
C SER A 6 8.54 19.47 -25.80
N ALA A 7 8.61 18.77 -26.94
CA ALA A 7 8.63 19.42 -28.25
C ALA A 7 7.33 20.19 -28.57
N GLU A 8 6.16 19.64 -28.20
CA GLU A 8 4.87 20.35 -28.32
C GLU A 8 4.82 21.61 -27.43
N PHE A 9 5.44 21.55 -26.25
CA PHE A 9 5.52 22.67 -25.32
C PHE A 9 6.46 23.78 -25.81
N GLU A 10 7.65 23.42 -26.28
CA GLU A 10 8.60 24.37 -26.89
C GLU A 10 8.01 25.07 -28.12
N ALA A 11 7.31 24.32 -28.98
CA ALA A 11 6.62 24.89 -30.13
C ALA A 11 5.53 25.91 -29.73
N PHE A 12 4.79 25.63 -28.65
CA PHE A 12 3.80 26.56 -28.11
C PHE A 12 4.45 27.85 -27.58
N ILE A 13 5.56 27.73 -26.84
CA ILE A 13 6.30 28.90 -26.34
C ILE A 13 6.82 29.74 -27.52
N ALA A 14 7.38 29.11 -28.55
CA ALA A 14 7.87 29.82 -29.74
C ALA A 14 6.74 30.60 -30.44
N GLU A 15 5.54 30.02 -30.55
CA GLU A 15 4.36 30.70 -31.11
C GLU A 15 3.95 31.90 -30.26
N GLN A 16 3.97 31.79 -28.93
CA GLN A 16 3.67 32.91 -28.05
C GLN A 16 4.74 34.01 -28.14
N LEU A 17 6.02 33.66 -28.14
CA LEU A 17 7.12 34.62 -28.27
C LEU A 17 7.15 35.32 -29.63
N GLN A 18 6.67 34.66 -30.68
CA GLN A 18 6.52 35.28 -32.01
C GLN A 18 5.56 36.47 -31.98
N THR A 19 4.56 36.49 -31.08
CA THR A 19 3.59 37.60 -30.98
C THR A 19 4.22 38.91 -30.51
N ILE A 20 5.33 38.85 -29.75
CA ILE A 20 6.14 39.99 -29.29
C ILE A 20 7.44 40.14 -30.09
N ALA A 21 7.46 39.59 -31.31
CA ALA A 21 8.61 39.63 -32.22
C ALA A 21 9.92 39.01 -31.67
N VAL A 22 9.83 38.12 -30.68
CA VAL A 22 10.98 37.34 -30.19
C VAL A 22 11.02 36.01 -30.93
N GLN A 23 12.07 35.80 -31.71
CA GLN A 23 12.28 34.57 -32.48
C GLN A 23 13.68 34.03 -32.20
N ASP A 24 13.96 33.78 -30.92
CA ASP A 24 15.21 33.19 -30.46
C ASP A 24 14.94 31.80 -29.88
N GLU A 25 15.55 30.79 -30.51
CA GLU A 25 15.45 29.38 -30.11
C GLU A 25 16.07 29.16 -28.72
N ALA A 26 17.16 29.86 -28.38
CA ALA A 26 17.81 29.73 -27.08
C ALA A 26 16.95 30.31 -25.94
N ILE A 27 16.22 31.40 -26.21
CA ILE A 27 15.26 31.97 -25.26
C ILE A 27 14.09 31.00 -25.06
N THR A 28 13.61 30.39 -26.14
CA THR A 28 12.51 29.42 -26.09
C THR A 28 12.89 28.18 -25.25
N GLU A 29 14.07 27.60 -25.49
CA GLU A 29 14.57 26.44 -24.72
C GLU A 29 14.79 26.81 -23.24
N TYR A 30 15.35 27.98 -22.96
CA TYR A 30 15.57 28.42 -21.59
C TYR A 30 14.26 28.70 -20.84
N PHE A 31 13.28 29.33 -21.49
CA PHE A 31 11.94 29.53 -20.94
C PHE A 31 11.28 28.17 -20.68
N ALA A 32 11.28 27.25 -21.64
CA ALA A 32 10.73 25.90 -21.47
C ALA A 32 11.34 25.20 -20.24
N ARG A 33 12.67 25.20 -20.15
CA ARG A 33 13.41 24.59 -19.04
C ARG A 33 13.06 25.21 -17.68
N LEU A 34 12.89 26.52 -17.61
CA LEU A 34 12.54 27.23 -16.38
C LEU A 34 11.12 26.89 -15.92
N VAL A 35 10.17 26.70 -16.86
CA VAL A 35 8.82 26.25 -16.52
C VAL A 35 8.81 24.80 -16.06
N GLU A 36 9.57 23.92 -16.72
CA GLU A 36 9.71 22.50 -16.38
C GLU A 36 10.41 22.26 -15.02
N GLU A 37 11.17 23.23 -14.51
CA GLU A 37 12.00 23.06 -13.31
C GLU A 37 11.17 22.84 -12.03
N GLU A 38 11.10 21.63 -11.49
CA GLU A 38 10.30 21.34 -10.29
C GLU A 38 10.86 21.93 -8.97
N SER A 39 12.13 22.37 -8.95
CA SER A 39 12.78 22.93 -7.75
C SER A 39 12.33 24.34 -7.39
N MET A 40 11.80 25.10 -8.34
CA MET A 40 11.45 26.51 -8.19
C MET A 40 9.93 26.68 -8.08
N GLU A 41 9.48 27.61 -7.24
CA GLU A 41 8.05 27.90 -7.13
C GLU A 41 7.54 28.68 -8.35
N GLU A 42 6.27 28.49 -8.73
CA GLU A 42 5.66 29.20 -9.86
C GLU A 42 5.83 30.74 -9.83
N PRO A 43 5.63 31.46 -8.70
CA PRO A 43 5.87 32.91 -8.67
C PRO A 43 7.33 33.28 -8.97
N GLU A 44 8.31 32.54 -8.45
CA GLU A 44 9.73 32.80 -8.69
C GLU A 44 10.09 32.57 -10.16
N LYS A 45 9.53 31.52 -10.78
CA LYS A 45 9.70 31.26 -12.21
C LYS A 45 9.14 32.40 -13.06
N ARG A 46 7.93 32.88 -12.72
CA ARG A 46 7.28 33.99 -13.43
C ARG A 46 8.14 35.25 -13.37
N GLU A 47 8.72 35.56 -12.21
CA GLU A 47 9.65 36.68 -12.05
C GLU A 47 10.90 36.51 -12.92
N ALA A 48 11.54 35.34 -12.87
CA ALA A 48 12.74 35.06 -13.67
C ALA A 48 12.49 35.10 -15.19
N ILE A 49 11.34 34.60 -15.65
CA ILE A 49 10.93 34.70 -17.07
C ILE A 49 10.64 36.15 -17.44
N THR A 50 10.01 36.91 -16.53
CA THR A 50 9.73 38.34 -16.77
C THR A 50 11.02 39.13 -16.91
N GLU A 51 12.01 38.87 -16.07
CA GLU A 51 13.35 39.49 -16.15
C GLU A 51 14.04 39.13 -17.47
N LEU A 52 14.03 37.85 -17.86
CA LEU A 52 14.58 37.38 -19.14
C LEU A 52 13.96 38.10 -20.34
N LEU A 53 12.62 38.20 -20.37
CA LEU A 53 11.93 38.81 -21.50
C LEU A 53 12.02 40.34 -21.50
N ALA A 54 12.23 40.96 -20.34
CA ALA A 54 12.47 42.41 -20.24
C ALA A 54 13.81 42.83 -20.85
N ASP A 55 14.81 41.95 -20.84
CA ASP A 55 16.11 42.20 -21.50
C ASP A 55 16.01 42.17 -23.04
N VAL A 56 14.98 41.49 -23.57
CA VAL A 56 14.85 41.17 -24.99
C VAL A 56 13.72 42.00 -25.64
N THR A 57 12.72 42.39 -24.87
CA THR A 57 11.53 43.12 -25.33
C THR A 57 11.08 44.18 -24.34
N GLU A 58 10.50 45.25 -24.87
CA GLU A 58 9.83 46.30 -24.09
C GLU A 58 8.30 46.09 -24.03
N ASP A 59 7.78 45.05 -24.69
CA ASP A 59 6.36 44.74 -24.77
C ASP A 59 5.84 44.05 -23.50
N SER A 60 4.51 44.05 -23.33
CA SER A 60 3.87 43.39 -22.17
C SER A 60 3.96 41.87 -22.27
N THR A 61 4.69 41.24 -21.35
CA THR A 61 4.97 39.79 -21.34
C THR A 61 4.03 38.99 -20.42
N ALA A 62 3.26 39.65 -19.55
CA ALA A 62 2.44 39.00 -18.55
C ALA A 62 1.41 38.01 -19.14
N GLU A 63 0.73 38.40 -20.22
CA GLU A 63 -0.29 37.57 -20.88
C GLU A 63 0.30 36.29 -21.49
N ILE A 64 1.52 36.40 -22.03
CA ILE A 64 2.25 35.26 -22.60
C ILE A 64 2.66 34.30 -21.49
N ILE A 65 3.23 34.83 -20.41
CA ILE A 65 3.64 34.02 -19.26
C ILE A 65 2.42 33.29 -18.69
N ASP A 66 1.29 33.98 -18.51
CA ASP A 66 0.05 33.36 -18.06
C ASP A 66 -0.43 32.24 -19.00
N ALA A 67 -0.42 32.47 -20.31
CA ALA A 67 -0.81 31.46 -21.30
C ALA A 67 0.08 30.21 -21.25
N VAL A 68 1.40 30.39 -21.10
CA VAL A 68 2.38 29.30 -21.00
C VAL A 68 2.16 28.48 -19.73
N PHE A 69 1.96 29.11 -18.58
CA PHE A 69 1.69 28.38 -17.34
C PHE A 69 0.34 27.66 -17.35
N VAL A 70 -0.70 28.25 -17.95
CA VAL A 70 -2.00 27.58 -18.12
C VAL A 70 -1.86 26.33 -19.00
N PHE A 71 -1.14 26.43 -20.12
CA PHE A 71 -0.91 25.31 -21.01
C PHE A 71 -0.08 24.20 -20.33
N TRP A 72 1.01 24.57 -19.64
CA TRP A 72 1.85 23.63 -18.91
C TRP A 72 1.10 22.91 -17.79
N ASN A 73 0.34 23.64 -16.98
CA ASN A 73 -0.47 23.06 -15.91
C ASN A 73 -1.54 22.10 -16.48
N GLY A 74 -2.12 22.43 -17.63
CA GLY A 74 -3.05 21.54 -18.34
C GLY A 74 -2.41 20.22 -18.79
N LEU A 75 -1.19 20.27 -19.34
CA LEU A 75 -0.43 19.07 -19.70
C LEU A 75 -0.11 18.22 -18.46
N ARG A 76 0.33 18.87 -17.38
CA ARG A 76 0.68 18.20 -16.13
C ARG A 76 -0.52 17.50 -15.49
N ASP A 77 -1.66 18.18 -15.46
CA ASP A 77 -2.90 17.63 -14.92
C ASP A 77 -3.42 16.46 -15.76
N ALA A 78 -3.28 16.53 -17.09
CA ALA A 78 -3.64 15.44 -17.98
C ALA A 78 -2.78 14.20 -17.76
N GLU A 79 -1.46 14.38 -17.56
CA GLU A 79 -0.55 13.28 -17.27
C GLU A 79 -0.81 12.67 -15.89
N LEU A 80 -1.07 13.51 -14.89
CA LEU A 80 -1.41 13.05 -13.54
C LEU A 80 -2.69 12.22 -13.53
N LYS A 81 -3.72 12.64 -14.29
CA LYS A 81 -4.96 11.86 -14.47
C LYS A 81 -4.70 10.50 -15.12
N LYS A 82 -3.88 10.42 -16.17
CA LYS A 82 -3.52 9.13 -16.79
C LYS A 82 -2.85 8.19 -15.79
N VAL A 83 -1.92 8.72 -14.99
CA VAL A 83 -1.23 7.94 -13.96
C VAL A 83 -2.20 7.46 -12.88
N GLU A 84 -3.16 8.28 -12.48
CA GLU A 84 -4.21 7.88 -11.53
C GLU A 84 -5.12 6.78 -12.10
N GLU A 85 -5.57 6.92 -13.35
CA GLU A 85 -6.37 5.91 -14.04
C GLU A 85 -5.62 4.58 -14.19
N GLU A 86 -4.33 4.61 -14.51
CA GLU A 86 -3.49 3.41 -14.59
C GLU A 86 -3.31 2.74 -13.23
N LYS A 87 -3.10 3.53 -12.17
CA LYS A 87 -3.03 3.02 -10.79
C LYS A 87 -4.35 2.39 -10.36
N GLU A 88 -5.48 3.00 -10.69
CA GLU A 88 -6.80 2.47 -10.37
C GLU A 88 -7.07 1.16 -11.13
N LYS A 89 -6.75 1.10 -12.42
CA LYS A 89 -6.85 -0.13 -13.23
C LYS A 89 -5.93 -1.23 -12.68
N ALA A 90 -4.71 -0.90 -12.26
CA ALA A 90 -3.78 -1.86 -11.67
C ALA A 90 -4.30 -2.40 -10.32
N LEU A 91 -4.87 -1.54 -9.48
CA LEU A 91 -5.50 -1.94 -8.21
C LEU A 91 -6.74 -2.82 -8.45
N ALA A 92 -7.58 -2.47 -9.41
CA ALA A 92 -8.75 -3.26 -9.78
C ALA A 92 -8.33 -4.66 -10.29
N ALA A 93 -7.33 -4.73 -11.17
CA ALA A 93 -6.80 -5.98 -11.69
C ALA A 93 -6.14 -6.84 -10.58
N ALA A 94 -5.42 -6.22 -9.64
CA ALA A 94 -4.86 -6.93 -8.48
C ALA A 94 -5.96 -7.52 -7.58
N LYS A 95 -7.00 -6.73 -7.30
CA LYS A 95 -8.16 -7.17 -6.49
C LYS A 95 -8.95 -8.29 -7.17
N GLU A 96 -9.08 -8.25 -8.49
CA GLU A 96 -9.70 -9.33 -9.25
C GLU A 96 -8.85 -10.61 -9.22
N ARG A 97 -7.53 -10.47 -9.32
CA ARG A 97 -6.59 -11.59 -9.22
C ARG A 97 -6.62 -12.25 -7.84
N GLU A 98 -6.69 -11.47 -6.76
CA GLU A 98 -6.86 -11.99 -5.39
C GLU A 98 -8.21 -12.70 -5.21
N ARG A 99 -9.29 -12.14 -5.76
CA ARG A 99 -10.61 -12.81 -5.75
C ARG A 99 -10.60 -14.12 -6.53
N ALA A 100 -9.92 -14.15 -7.67
CA ALA A 100 -9.79 -15.35 -8.49
C ALA A 100 -8.95 -16.43 -7.79
N SER A 101 -7.83 -16.06 -7.14
CA SER A 101 -7.03 -17.01 -6.36
C SER A 101 -7.81 -17.54 -5.16
N PHE A 102 -8.53 -16.68 -4.44
CA PHE A 102 -9.37 -17.11 -3.32
C PHE A 102 -10.48 -18.07 -3.76
N LYS A 103 -11.12 -17.81 -4.91
CA LYS A 103 -12.15 -18.70 -5.48
C LYS A 103 -11.56 -20.03 -5.97
N ALA A 104 -10.33 -20.03 -6.49
CA ALA A 104 -9.63 -21.25 -6.89
C ALA A 104 -9.24 -22.09 -5.67
N ASP A 105 -8.73 -21.46 -4.60
CA ASP A 105 -8.40 -22.13 -3.34
C ASP A 105 -9.65 -22.79 -2.74
N LEU A 106 -10.79 -22.10 -2.72
CA LEU A 106 -12.08 -22.64 -2.24
C LEU A 106 -12.56 -23.87 -3.02
N ASN A 107 -12.25 -23.93 -4.32
CA ASN A 107 -12.64 -25.05 -5.20
C ASN A 107 -11.60 -26.19 -5.21
N SER A 108 -10.40 -25.96 -4.70
CA SER A 108 -9.31 -26.94 -4.67
C SER A 108 -9.25 -27.73 -3.36
N ASP A 109 -10.04 -27.36 -2.36
CA ASP A 109 -10.18 -28.12 -1.12
C ASP A 109 -11.01 -29.40 -1.39
N PRO A 110 -10.41 -30.62 -1.31
CA PRO A 110 -11.13 -31.87 -1.54
C PRO A 110 -12.19 -32.16 -0.47
N THR A 111 -12.30 -31.34 0.58
CA THR A 111 -13.39 -31.43 1.56
C THR A 111 -14.68 -30.71 1.12
N ALA A 112 -14.62 -29.83 0.11
CA ALA A 112 -15.79 -29.10 -0.42
C ALA A 112 -16.73 -29.96 -1.28
N ASN A 113 -16.34 -31.19 -1.62
CA ASN A 113 -17.17 -32.12 -2.42
C ASN A 113 -17.98 -33.12 -1.55
N ARG A 114 -18.09 -32.88 -0.24
CA ARG A 114 -19.20 -33.45 0.56
C ARG A 114 -20.33 -32.42 0.58
N GLY A 115 -21.21 -32.56 -0.41
CA GLY A 115 -22.30 -31.65 -0.74
C GLY A 115 -22.89 -30.84 0.40
N GLU A 116 -22.53 -29.56 0.46
CA GLU A 116 -23.35 -28.52 1.07
C GLU A 116 -23.39 -27.36 0.06
N GLY A 117 -24.44 -27.35 -0.76
CA GLY A 117 -24.82 -26.20 -1.57
C GLY A 117 -25.30 -25.05 -0.67
N PRO A 118 -25.52 -23.86 -1.26
CA PRO A 118 -25.70 -22.62 -0.51
C PRO A 118 -26.98 -22.66 0.33
N LEU A 119 -26.81 -22.51 1.65
CA LEU A 119 -27.73 -21.94 2.63
C LEU A 119 -29.21 -21.94 2.24
N SER A 120 -29.82 -23.12 2.14
CA SER A 120 -31.26 -23.27 2.28
C SER A 120 -31.59 -23.27 3.76
N MET A 121 -32.25 -22.20 4.23
CA MET A 121 -32.68 -21.94 5.62
C MET A 121 -33.74 -22.92 6.14
N SER A 122 -33.68 -24.19 5.75
CA SER A 122 -34.65 -25.20 6.14
C SER A 122 -34.05 -26.60 6.04
N SER A 123 -33.18 -26.97 6.97
CA SER A 123 -32.99 -28.39 7.29
C SER A 123 -32.69 -28.58 8.77
N ARG A 124 -33.43 -29.51 9.35
CA ARG A 124 -33.47 -29.87 10.77
C ARG A 124 -32.09 -30.27 11.26
N HIS A 125 -31.77 -29.80 12.48
CA HIS A 125 -30.55 -30.03 13.23
C HIS A 125 -29.87 -31.38 12.96
N VAL A 126 -28.88 -31.40 12.08
CA VAL A 126 -27.85 -32.44 12.09
C VAL A 126 -26.95 -32.11 13.28
N VAL A 127 -27.15 -32.81 14.39
CA VAL A 127 -26.29 -32.68 15.58
C VAL A 127 -24.91 -33.22 15.22
N LYS A 128 -24.02 -32.34 14.74
CA LYS A 128 -22.59 -32.65 14.59
C LYS A 128 -22.05 -33.01 15.97
N THR A 129 -21.61 -34.26 16.14
CA THR A 129 -20.93 -34.73 17.35
C THR A 129 -19.56 -34.07 17.43
N MET A 130 -19.49 -32.87 18.02
CA MET A 130 -18.24 -32.13 18.20
C MET A 130 -17.32 -32.85 19.20
N THR A 131 -16.02 -32.88 18.88
CA THR A 131 -14.98 -33.36 19.81
C THR A 131 -14.89 -32.46 21.05
N LYS A 132 -14.27 -32.94 22.14
CA LYS A 132 -14.17 -32.18 23.41
C LYS A 132 -13.46 -30.83 23.22
N GLU A 133 -12.44 -30.78 22.36
CA GLU A 133 -11.69 -29.55 22.10
C GLU A 133 -12.47 -28.55 21.25
N GLU A 134 -13.18 -29.02 20.22
CA GLU A 134 -14.05 -28.18 19.39
C GLU A 134 -15.23 -27.64 20.19
N ARG A 135 -15.80 -28.45 21.09
CA ARG A 135 -16.85 -28.00 22.01
C ARG A 135 -16.34 -26.91 22.92
N LYS A 136 -15.14 -27.07 23.50
CA LYS A 136 -14.53 -26.05 24.35
C LYS A 136 -14.28 -24.73 23.60
N LYS A 137 -13.85 -24.80 22.34
CA LYS A 137 -13.65 -23.59 21.50
C LYS A 137 -14.96 -22.93 21.12
N ARG A 138 -15.98 -23.72 20.76
CA ARG A 138 -17.33 -23.21 20.49
C ARG A 138 -17.91 -22.55 21.74
N ASP A 139 -17.79 -23.18 22.90
CA ASP A 139 -18.32 -22.65 24.16
C ASP A 139 -17.55 -21.39 24.58
N ALA A 140 -16.24 -21.31 24.33
CA ALA A 140 -15.47 -20.08 24.54
C ALA A 140 -15.91 -18.94 23.61
N LEU A 141 -16.17 -19.23 22.33
CA LEU A 141 -16.70 -18.24 21.38
C LEU A 141 -18.13 -17.82 21.73
N LEU A 142 -18.97 -18.76 22.15
CA LEU A 142 -20.31 -18.47 22.64
C LEU A 142 -20.28 -17.68 23.95
N ALA A 143 -19.29 -17.88 24.82
CA ALA A 143 -19.13 -17.06 26.02
C ALA A 143 -18.62 -15.65 25.70
N GLN A 144 -17.82 -15.50 24.64
CA GLN A 144 -17.27 -14.20 24.24
C GLN A 144 -18.28 -13.33 23.49
N TYR A 145 -19.14 -13.95 22.67
CA TYR A 145 -20.06 -13.25 21.76
C TYR A 145 -21.53 -13.65 21.92
N GLY A 146 -21.83 -14.55 22.84
CA GLY A 146 -23.21 -14.89 23.17
C GLY A 146 -23.87 -13.70 23.84
N TYR A 147 -25.06 -13.37 23.34
CA TYR A 147 -25.94 -12.44 24.03
C TYR A 147 -26.37 -13.10 25.35
N ASP A 148 -25.96 -12.54 26.48
CA ASP A 148 -26.56 -12.81 27.79
C ASP A 148 -27.99 -12.28 27.74
N LEU A 149 -28.93 -13.12 27.33
CA LEU A 149 -30.36 -12.80 27.34
C LEU A 149 -30.83 -12.77 28.80
N ASP A 150 -31.51 -11.68 29.17
CA ASP A 150 -32.13 -11.53 30.49
C ASP A 150 -33.15 -12.65 30.72
N GLU A 151 -33.17 -13.18 31.94
CA GLU A 151 -33.98 -14.34 32.29
C GLU A 151 -35.38 -13.86 32.67
N MET A 152 -36.39 -14.24 31.88
CA MET A 152 -37.80 -13.96 32.20
C MET A 152 -38.26 -14.96 33.26
N VAL A 153 -38.59 -14.47 34.45
CA VAL A 153 -39.13 -15.29 35.54
C VAL A 153 -40.60 -14.94 35.72
N GLU A 154 -41.45 -15.97 35.78
CA GLU A 154 -42.89 -15.82 36.01
C GLU A 154 -43.13 -15.61 37.51
N GLY A 155 -43.61 -14.43 37.89
CA GLY A 155 -43.96 -14.11 39.26
C GLY A 155 -45.19 -14.88 39.74
N ALA A 156 -45.43 -14.90 41.05
CA ALA A 156 -46.55 -15.62 41.66
C ALA A 156 -47.95 -15.17 41.19
N ASP A 157 -48.02 -14.02 40.53
CA ASP A 157 -49.26 -13.43 39.98
C ASP A 157 -49.42 -13.66 38.45
N GLY A 158 -48.55 -14.46 37.83
CA GLY A 158 -48.63 -14.82 36.40
C GLY A 158 -48.14 -13.74 35.43
N GLU A 159 -47.51 -12.67 35.93
CA GLU A 159 -46.84 -11.67 35.09
C GLU A 159 -45.35 -12.01 34.90
N MET A 160 -44.85 -11.86 33.67
CA MET A 160 -43.45 -12.12 33.35
C MET A 160 -42.59 -10.91 33.72
N GLU A 161 -41.72 -11.06 34.70
CA GLU A 161 -40.77 -10.02 35.12
C GLU A 161 -39.39 -10.28 34.51
N ILE A 162 -38.79 -9.23 33.92
CA ILE A 162 -37.45 -9.30 33.33
C ILE A 162 -36.44 -9.05 34.46
N VAL A 163 -35.79 -10.12 34.93
CA VAL A 163 -34.72 -9.99 35.92
C VAL A 163 -33.42 -9.65 35.20
N TYR A 164 -33.06 -8.37 35.19
CA TYR A 164 -31.78 -7.90 34.67
C TYR A 164 -30.64 -8.44 35.53
N LYS A 165 -29.71 -9.19 34.92
CA LYS A 165 -28.50 -9.65 35.63
C LYS A 165 -27.55 -8.47 35.84
N ASP A 166 -27.44 -8.00 37.09
CA ASP A 166 -26.49 -6.95 37.50
C ASP A 166 -25.05 -7.42 37.30
N ARG A 167 -24.32 -6.74 36.40
CA ARG A 167 -22.96 -7.10 35.97
C ARG A 167 -21.84 -6.41 36.76
N SER A 168 -22.17 -5.65 37.79
CA SER A 168 -21.18 -4.86 38.54
C SER A 168 -20.36 -5.64 39.58
N GLY A 169 -20.66 -6.91 39.84
CA GLY A 169 -20.19 -7.62 41.04
C GLY A 169 -19.17 -8.75 40.90
N LYS A 170 -18.62 -9.06 39.71
CA LYS A 170 -17.79 -10.27 39.51
C LYS A 170 -16.43 -10.03 38.87
N SER A 171 -15.60 -9.19 39.51
CA SER A 171 -14.15 -9.36 39.45
C SER A 171 -13.50 -8.83 40.74
N GLY A 172 -13.50 -9.67 41.78
CA GLY A 172 -12.56 -9.53 42.88
C GLY A 172 -11.14 -9.79 42.35
N GLY A 173 -10.33 -8.74 42.27
CA GLY A 173 -8.93 -8.82 41.84
C GLY A 173 -8.32 -7.43 41.89
N ALA A 174 -7.41 -7.24 42.84
CA ALA A 174 -6.84 -5.98 43.23
C ALA A 174 -6.01 -5.28 42.13
N ASP A 175 -6.04 -3.95 42.18
CA ASP A 175 -4.93 -3.04 41.93
C ASP A 175 -4.20 -3.16 40.57
N LYS A 176 -4.59 -2.32 39.61
CA LYS A 176 -3.73 -1.27 39.01
C LYS A 176 -4.40 -0.61 37.80
N GLY A 177 -4.51 0.72 37.86
CA GLY A 177 -4.60 1.57 36.67
C GLY A 177 -6.01 1.71 36.09
N VAL A 178 -6.63 2.83 36.45
CA VAL A 178 -7.90 3.32 35.89
C VAL A 178 -7.86 3.34 34.36
N SER A 179 -8.67 2.48 33.77
CA SER A 179 -9.29 2.67 32.46
C SER A 179 -10.70 2.12 32.61
N THR A 180 -11.62 2.98 33.04
CA THR A 180 -13.06 2.77 32.88
C THR A 180 -13.38 2.67 31.39
N GLY A 181 -13.19 1.47 30.83
CA GLY A 181 -13.54 1.15 29.46
C GLY A 181 -15.00 0.80 29.39
N ASP A 182 -15.80 1.72 28.87
CA ASP A 182 -17.08 1.37 28.24
C ASP A 182 -16.81 0.24 27.23
N PRO A 183 -17.48 -0.92 27.29
CA PRO A 183 -17.30 -2.02 26.33
C PRO A 183 -17.61 -1.64 24.87
N LEU A 184 -18.18 -0.46 24.62
CA LEU A 184 -18.34 0.13 23.29
C LEU A 184 -17.10 0.90 22.79
N LEU A 185 -16.14 1.22 23.65
CA LEU A 185 -14.91 1.92 23.29
C LEU A 185 -13.78 0.90 23.11
N MET A 186 -13.32 0.74 21.87
CA MET A 186 -12.18 -0.12 21.55
C MET A 186 -10.94 0.34 22.33
N ALA A 187 -10.22 -0.61 22.93
CA ALA A 187 -9.01 -0.34 23.70
C ALA A 187 -7.94 0.38 22.84
N ASN A 188 -7.21 1.30 23.46
CA ASN A 188 -6.11 2.00 22.81
C ASN A 188 -4.92 1.04 22.64
N ASN A 189 -4.79 0.49 21.43
CA ASN A 189 -3.74 -0.46 21.07
C ASN A 189 -2.50 0.22 20.45
N ASN A 190 -2.40 1.56 20.49
CA ASN A 190 -1.32 2.29 19.82
C ASN A 190 0.07 1.91 20.37
N ALA A 191 0.17 1.71 21.69
CA ALA A 191 1.43 1.30 22.32
C ALA A 191 1.88 -0.10 21.86
N ASP A 192 0.93 -1.03 21.74
CA ASP A 192 1.21 -2.39 21.27
C ASP A 192 1.56 -2.41 19.78
N ILE A 193 0.89 -1.59 18.97
CA ILE A 193 1.21 -1.43 17.54
C ILE A 193 2.63 -0.90 17.35
N VAL A 194 3.05 0.11 18.12
CA VAL A 194 4.41 0.65 18.06
C VAL A 194 5.44 -0.40 18.47
N LYS A 195 5.17 -1.15 19.56
CA LYS A 195 6.05 -2.22 20.04
C LYS A 195 6.19 -3.36 19.03
N GLN A 196 5.10 -3.77 18.38
CA GLN A 196 5.10 -4.79 17.33
C GLN A 196 5.88 -4.32 16.09
N LYS A 197 5.70 -3.06 15.66
CA LYS A 197 6.45 -2.49 14.53
C LYS A 197 7.95 -2.41 14.80
N GLU A 198 8.37 -2.02 16.00
CA GLU A 198 9.79 -1.98 16.36
C GLU A 198 10.39 -3.40 16.42
N ALA A 199 9.66 -4.37 16.99
CA ALA A 199 10.09 -5.76 17.04
C ALA A 199 10.23 -6.37 15.64
N ALA A 200 9.26 -6.12 14.74
CA ALA A 200 9.31 -6.54 13.34
C ALA A 200 10.52 -5.94 12.62
N ARG A 201 10.75 -4.63 12.76
CA ARG A 201 11.90 -3.94 12.15
C ARG A 201 13.24 -4.52 12.64
N ARG A 202 13.34 -4.85 13.94
CA ARG A 202 14.54 -5.48 14.52
C ARG A 202 14.73 -6.91 14.00
N ALA A 203 13.66 -7.68 13.79
CA ALA A 203 13.72 -9.02 13.22
C ALA A 203 14.12 -8.99 11.73
N ASP A 204 13.56 -8.05 10.96
CA ASP A 204 13.87 -7.89 9.53
C ASP A 204 15.33 -7.48 9.30
N MET A 205 15.88 -6.58 10.13
CA MET A 205 17.30 -6.23 10.03
C MET A 205 18.22 -7.40 10.38
N LYS A 206 17.87 -8.24 11.37
CA LYS A 206 18.63 -9.45 11.69
C LYS A 206 18.61 -10.44 10.53
N LYS A 207 17.42 -10.70 9.98
CA LYS A 207 17.23 -11.61 8.84
C LYS A 207 17.95 -11.11 7.58
N ALA A 208 17.93 -9.80 7.31
CA ALA A 208 18.66 -9.21 6.19
C ALA A 208 20.18 -9.38 6.36
N SER A 209 20.70 -9.14 7.57
CA SER A 209 22.13 -9.33 7.87
C SER A 209 22.57 -10.79 7.75
N GLU A 210 21.75 -11.74 8.21
CA GLU A 210 22.00 -13.17 8.05
C GLU A 210 22.01 -13.58 6.58
N ASN A 211 21.01 -13.16 5.81
CA ASN A 211 20.94 -13.42 4.37
C ASN A 211 22.13 -12.82 3.60
N GLU A 212 22.60 -11.63 3.97
CA GLU A 212 23.78 -11.02 3.34
C GLU A 212 25.06 -11.79 3.66
N LYS A 213 25.24 -12.25 4.92
CA LYS A 213 26.36 -13.11 5.30
C LYS A 213 26.34 -14.43 4.55
N GLU A 214 25.17 -15.05 4.40
CA GLU A 214 25.02 -16.29 3.64
C GLU A 214 25.33 -16.10 2.15
N ARG A 215 24.84 -15.01 1.54
CA ARG A 215 25.15 -14.66 0.15
C ARG A 215 26.64 -14.42 -0.06
N ASN A 216 27.29 -13.68 0.83
CA ASN A 216 28.72 -13.40 0.76
C ASN A 216 29.55 -14.69 0.93
N LYS A 217 29.15 -15.57 1.86
CA LYS A 217 29.79 -16.88 2.04
C LYS A 217 29.65 -17.76 0.80
N ALA A 218 28.46 -17.83 0.22
CA ALA A 218 28.20 -18.61 -1.00
C ALA A 218 28.97 -18.07 -2.22
N ALA A 219 29.09 -16.75 -2.36
CA ALA A 219 29.86 -16.12 -3.42
C ALA A 219 31.36 -16.45 -3.33
N LEU A 220 31.92 -16.41 -2.11
CA LEU A 220 33.34 -16.71 -1.87
C LEU A 220 33.65 -18.19 -2.11
N GLU A 221 32.76 -19.09 -1.69
CA GLU A 221 32.88 -20.53 -1.98
C GLU A 221 32.79 -20.83 -3.49
N LYS A 222 31.86 -20.17 -4.19
CA LYS A 222 31.73 -20.26 -5.65
C LYS A 222 33.00 -19.79 -6.37
N GLN A 223 33.62 -18.70 -5.91
CA GLN A 223 34.87 -18.19 -6.45
C GLN A 223 36.03 -19.17 -6.21
N ARG A 224 36.13 -19.74 -5.00
CA ARG A 224 37.14 -20.77 -4.69
C ARG A 224 37.01 -22.01 -5.55
N LEU A 225 35.80 -22.53 -5.73
CA LEU A 225 35.53 -23.68 -6.60
C LEU A 225 35.87 -23.40 -8.07
N ALA A 226 35.61 -22.19 -8.56
CA ALA A 226 36.00 -21.79 -9.91
C ALA A 226 37.53 -21.76 -10.09
N GLN A 227 38.25 -21.16 -9.14
CA GLN A 227 39.71 -21.11 -9.16
C GLN A 227 40.35 -22.50 -9.07
N GLU A 228 39.81 -23.41 -8.25
CA GLU A 228 40.30 -24.80 -8.21
C GLU A 228 40.03 -25.56 -9.51
N LYS A 229 38.85 -25.37 -10.13
CA LYS A 229 38.53 -25.98 -11.43
C LYS A 229 39.44 -25.46 -12.54
N GLU A 230 39.74 -24.16 -12.57
CA GLU A 230 40.69 -23.58 -13.51
C GLU A 230 42.10 -24.10 -13.28
N LYS A 231 42.60 -24.13 -12.04
CA LYS A 231 43.92 -24.71 -11.70
C LYS A 231 44.02 -26.18 -12.13
N ARG A 232 42.97 -26.98 -11.93
CA ARG A 232 42.92 -28.38 -12.40
C ARG A 232 42.87 -28.48 -13.93
N ARG A 233 42.22 -27.54 -14.61
CA ARG A 233 42.14 -27.49 -16.08
C ARG A 233 43.49 -27.10 -16.69
N THR A 234 44.18 -26.11 -16.14
CA THR A 234 45.50 -25.67 -16.62
C THR A 234 46.55 -26.75 -16.39
N GLN A 235 46.61 -27.37 -15.21
CA GLN A 235 47.51 -28.50 -14.93
C GLN A 235 47.29 -29.70 -15.87
N LYS A 236 46.03 -30.04 -16.18
CA LYS A 236 45.70 -31.10 -17.17
C LYS A 236 46.12 -30.72 -18.60
N SER A 237 46.00 -29.45 -18.98
CA SER A 237 46.43 -28.97 -20.30
C SER A 237 47.95 -29.00 -20.45
N GLU A 238 48.69 -28.67 -19.39
CA GLU A 238 50.15 -28.69 -19.38
C GLU A 238 50.69 -30.12 -19.43
N LYS A 239 50.11 -31.05 -18.65
CA LYS A 239 50.44 -32.49 -18.71
C LYS A 239 50.13 -33.14 -20.07
N ARG A 240 49.28 -32.55 -20.91
CA ARG A 240 49.00 -33.02 -22.28
C ARG A 240 49.92 -32.41 -23.35
N ARG A 241 50.64 -31.35 -23.02
CA ARG A 241 51.60 -30.69 -23.91
C ARG A 241 53.04 -31.18 -23.73
N MET A 242 53.31 -31.88 -22.62
CA MET A 242 54.50 -32.71 -22.38
C MET A 242 54.22 -34.14 -22.84
#